data_AF-A0A849KNJ6-F1
#
_entry.id   AF-A0A849KNJ6-F1
#
_cell.length_a   1.000
_cell.length_b   1.000
_cell.length_c   1.000
_cell.angle_alpha   90.00
_cell.angle_beta   90.00
_cell.angle_gamma   90.00
#
_symmetry.space_group_name_H-M   'P 1'
#
loop_
_entity.id
_entity.type
_entity.pdbx_description
1 polymer ?
#
loop_
_entity_poly.entity_id
_entity_poly.type
_entity_poly.pdbx_seq_one_letter_code
_entity_poly.pdbx_strand_id
1 'polypeptide(L)'
;MNRNTLFFVAAIVLVALAACGKGNEEKAAAPAQDGAAVSQPAAPAEGASEKEGPDLVKALRENAGVTTPEEQAAAIERARTNAESAAKAVGQNAEQAQAAGEAAAATAQRSFNERQNAVQSN
;
A
#
# COMPACT_ATOMS: atom_id res chain seq x y z
N MET A 1 28.76 6.24 25.81
CA MET A 1 28.66 5.53 24.52
C MET A 1 29.38 6.34 23.45
N ASN A 2 30.33 5.72 22.75
CA ASN A 2 31.26 6.40 21.86
C ASN A 2 30.63 6.59 20.46
N ARG A 3 30.65 7.81 19.91
CA ARG A 3 29.92 8.19 18.67
C ARG A 3 30.39 7.45 17.39
N ASN A 4 31.53 6.77 17.45
CA ASN A 4 32.08 6.01 16.32
C ASN A 4 31.36 4.68 16.04
N THR A 5 30.58 4.12 16.97
CA THR A 5 29.92 2.83 16.75
C THR A 5 28.67 2.94 15.86
N LEU A 6 28.06 4.12 15.77
CA LEU A 6 26.88 4.36 14.93
C LEU A 6 27.20 4.29 13.43
N PHE A 7 28.41 4.66 13.03
CA PHE A 7 28.81 4.64 11.62
C PHE A 7 29.03 3.22 11.08
N PHE A 8 29.53 2.31 11.93
CA PHE A 8 29.77 0.92 11.54
C PHE A 8 28.48 0.14 11.29
N VAL A 9 27.42 0.42 12.05
CA VAL A 9 26.12 -0.23 11.87
C VAL A 9 25.46 0.19 10.56
N ALA A 10 25.58 1.46 10.16
CA ALA A 10 25.02 1.97 8.92
C ALA A 10 25.69 1.38 7.66
N ALA A 11 27.00 1.10 7.71
CA ALA A 11 27.74 0.54 6.58
C ALA A 11 27.37 -0.92 6.28
N ILE A 12 27.04 -1.71 7.31
CA ILE A 12 26.74 -3.16 7.15
C ILE A 12 25.38 -3.38 6.48
N VAL A 13 24.39 -2.51 6.72
CA VAL A 13 23.05 -2.61 6.11
C VAL A 13 23.10 -2.36 4.60
N LEU A 14 23.99 -1.48 4.13
CA LEU A 14 24.12 -1.19 2.69
C LEU A 14 24.76 -2.34 1.90
N VAL A 15 25.65 -3.12 2.51
CA VAL A 15 26.29 -4.28 1.86
C VAL A 15 25.33 -5.47 1.73
N ALA A 16 24.40 -5.64 2.67
CA ALA A 16 23.41 -6.71 2.61
C ALA A 16 22.38 -6.55 1.46
N LEU A 17 22.00 -5.32 1.11
CA LEU A 17 21.07 -5.06 0.00
C LEU A 17 21.68 -5.35 -1.38
N ALA A 18 23.00 -5.17 -1.54
CA ALA A 18 23.68 -5.44 -2.80
C ALA A 18 23.90 -6.94 -3.08
N ALA A 19 23.78 -7.80 -2.06
CA ALA A 19 23.96 -9.25 -2.18
C ALA A 19 22.67 -10.03 -2.50
N CYS A 20 21.50 -9.39 -2.46
CA CYS A 20 20.23 -9.95 -3.00
C CYS A 20 20.02 -9.64 -4.49
N GLY A 21 21.07 -9.22 -5.20
CA GLY A 21 20.99 -8.78 -6.59
C GLY A 21 22.02 -9.45 -7.49
N LYS A 22 22.18 -10.79 -7.48
CA LYS A 22 22.93 -11.45 -8.56
C LYS A 22 22.70 -12.96 -8.69
N GLY A 23 22.10 -13.35 -9.83
CA GLY A 23 22.39 -14.59 -10.56
C GLY A 23 21.39 -15.74 -10.41
N ASN A 24 20.64 -16.07 -11.46
CA ASN A 24 21.05 -17.14 -12.38
C ASN A 24 20.02 -17.31 -13.53
N GLU A 25 20.44 -16.99 -14.76
CA GLU A 25 19.82 -17.50 -15.98
C GLU A 25 20.24 -18.96 -16.16
N GLU A 26 19.28 -19.84 -16.52
CA GLU A 26 19.43 -21.08 -17.30
C GLU A 26 18.47 -22.19 -16.81
N LYS A 27 17.44 -22.52 -17.61
CA LYS A 27 17.13 -23.89 -18.10
C LYS A 27 15.87 -23.97 -19.00
N ALA A 28 16.12 -24.12 -20.30
CA ALA A 28 15.46 -24.97 -21.31
C ALA A 28 13.92 -25.19 -21.36
N ALA A 29 13.33 -24.74 -22.50
CA ALA A 29 12.35 -25.35 -23.41
C ALA A 29 11.24 -26.35 -22.93
N ALA A 30 9.98 -25.91 -23.11
CA ALA A 30 8.74 -26.56 -23.67
C ALA A 30 8.28 -27.98 -23.21
N PRO A 31 6.97 -28.34 -23.20
CA PRO A 31 5.89 -27.85 -24.07
C PRO A 31 4.52 -27.54 -23.39
N ALA A 32 3.57 -27.24 -24.26
CA ALA A 32 2.24 -26.66 -24.12
C ALA A 32 1.18 -27.48 -23.34
N GLN A 33 0.25 -26.70 -22.76
CA GLN A 33 -1.20 -26.88 -22.64
C GLN A 33 -1.73 -27.98 -21.70
N ASP A 34 -2.43 -27.57 -20.63
CA ASP A 34 -3.89 -27.67 -20.56
C ASP A 34 -4.45 -27.12 -19.23
N GLY A 35 -5.54 -26.34 -19.31
CA GLY A 35 -6.56 -26.39 -18.25
C GLY A 35 -6.72 -25.23 -17.27
N ALA A 36 -6.09 -24.07 -17.46
CA ALA A 36 -6.49 -22.88 -16.69
C ALA A 36 -7.41 -22.00 -17.55
N ALA A 37 -8.71 -22.00 -17.23
CA ALA A 37 -9.62 -20.96 -17.66
C ALA A 37 -9.09 -19.62 -17.15
N VAL A 38 -8.29 -18.97 -17.99
CA VAL A 38 -7.90 -17.58 -17.82
C VAL A 38 -9.18 -16.78 -17.97
N SER A 39 -9.67 -16.23 -16.87
CA SER A 39 -10.61 -15.11 -16.89
C SER A 39 -9.99 -14.01 -17.72
N GLN A 40 -10.33 -13.97 -19.01
CA GLN A 40 -10.00 -12.84 -19.85
C GLN A 40 -10.67 -11.60 -19.24
N PRO A 41 -9.98 -10.46 -19.16
CA PRO A 41 -10.65 -9.18 -18.96
C PRO A 41 -11.72 -9.06 -20.05
N ALA A 42 -12.95 -8.72 -19.65
CA ALA A 42 -14.05 -8.51 -20.60
C ALA A 42 -13.60 -7.56 -21.71
N ALA A 43 -13.82 -7.97 -22.96
CA ALA A 43 -13.55 -7.12 -24.12
C ALA A 43 -14.25 -5.75 -23.94
N PRO A 44 -13.60 -4.64 -24.30
CA PRO A 44 -14.25 -3.33 -24.27
C PRO A 44 -15.48 -3.39 -25.16
N ALA A 45 -16.63 -2.95 -24.65
CA ALA A 45 -17.86 -2.86 -25.43
C ALA A 45 -17.64 -1.91 -26.62
N GLU A 46 -17.64 -2.46 -27.85
CA GLU A 46 -17.70 -1.67 -29.08
C GLU A 46 -19.09 -1.01 -29.13
N GLY A 47 -19.14 0.26 -28.73
CA GLY A 47 -20.37 1.02 -28.68
C GLY A 47 -20.27 2.30 -27.88
N ALA A 48 -19.12 2.98 -27.88
CA ALA A 48 -19.00 4.31 -27.33
C ALA A 48 -18.81 5.29 -28.49
N SER A 49 -19.85 6.09 -28.75
CA SER A 49 -19.73 7.32 -29.53
C SER A 49 -18.50 8.10 -29.08
N GLU A 50 -17.82 8.76 -30.01
CA GLU A 50 -16.78 9.76 -29.75
C GLU A 50 -17.29 10.81 -28.73
N LYS A 51 -17.07 10.53 -27.46
CA LYS A 51 -17.05 11.47 -26.36
C LYS A 51 -15.77 11.14 -25.64
N GLU A 52 -14.97 12.17 -25.36
CA GLU A 52 -13.73 12.08 -24.58
C GLU A 52 -13.89 11.00 -23.49
N GLY A 53 -12.99 10.02 -23.50
CA GLY A 53 -12.96 9.00 -22.46
C GLY A 53 -12.99 9.65 -21.09
N PRO A 54 -13.64 9.03 -20.09
CA PRO A 54 -13.85 9.65 -18.78
C PRO A 54 -12.53 10.22 -18.28
N ASP A 55 -12.48 11.54 -18.09
CA ASP A 55 -11.31 12.22 -17.55
C ASP A 55 -11.14 11.75 -16.10
N LEU A 56 -10.30 10.73 -15.95
CA LEU A 56 -10.02 10.09 -14.67
C LEU A 56 -9.37 11.09 -13.71
N VAL A 57 -8.69 12.12 -14.21
CA VAL A 57 -8.09 13.18 -13.39
C VAL A 57 -9.18 14.10 -12.85
N LYS A 58 -10.18 14.45 -13.67
CA LYS A 58 -11.37 15.19 -13.24
C LYS A 58 -12.21 14.39 -12.26
N ALA A 59 -12.51 13.13 -12.57
CA ALA A 59 -13.29 12.26 -11.70
C ALA A 59 -12.58 12.02 -10.35
N LEU A 60 -11.27 11.81 -10.36
CA LEU A 60 -10.47 11.69 -9.14
C LEU A 60 -10.46 13.00 -8.36
N ARG A 61 -10.36 14.16 -9.02
CA ARG A 61 -10.41 15.47 -8.34
C ARG A 61 -11.77 15.75 -7.70
N GLU A 62 -12.86 15.39 -8.37
CA GLU A 62 -14.23 15.53 -7.86
C GLU A 62 -14.52 14.58 -6.69
N ASN A 63 -13.89 13.40 -6.66
CA ASN A 63 -14.07 12.41 -5.58
C ASN A 63 -12.98 12.46 -4.49
N ALA A 64 -11.84 13.11 -4.73
CA ALA A 64 -10.71 13.15 -3.80
C ALA A 64 -10.99 13.96 -2.53
N GLY A 65 -12.07 14.73 -2.50
CA GLY A 65 -12.41 15.61 -1.38
C GLY A 65 -13.44 15.07 -0.40
N VAL A 66 -14.22 14.05 -0.75
CA VAL A 66 -15.41 13.67 0.02
C VAL A 66 -15.37 12.20 0.43
N THR A 67 -14.48 11.88 1.39
CA THR A 67 -14.65 10.64 2.16
C THR A 67 -15.75 10.91 3.18
N THR A 68 -16.84 10.14 3.13
CA THR A 68 -17.91 10.30 4.12
C THR A 68 -17.38 9.98 5.53
N PRO A 69 -18.01 10.50 6.60
CA PRO A 69 -17.62 10.16 7.98
C PRO A 69 -17.61 8.63 8.21
N GLU A 70 -18.55 7.91 7.61
CA GLU A 70 -18.66 6.46 7.69
C GLU A 70 -17.47 5.76 7.01
N GLU A 71 -17.09 6.21 5.81
CA GLU A 71 -15.92 5.68 5.09
C GLU A 71 -14.61 6.01 5.81
N GLN A 72 -14.54 7.17 6.46
CA GLN A 72 -13.40 7.57 7.26
C GLN A 72 -13.22 6.65 8.46
N ALA A 73 -14.30 6.38 9.21
CA ALA A 73 -14.28 5.44 10.32
C ALA A 73 -13.88 4.02 9.87
N ALA A 74 -14.42 3.56 8.74
CA ALA A 74 -14.06 2.27 8.16
C ALA A 74 -12.57 2.22 7.73
N ALA A 75 -12.02 3.31 7.21
CA ALA A 75 -10.61 3.38 6.83
C ALA A 75 -9.67 3.37 8.06
N ILE A 76 -10.04 4.06 9.14
CA ILE A 76 -9.29 4.07 10.40
C ILE A 76 -9.29 2.68 11.03
N GLU A 77 -10.43 2.00 11.07
CA GLU A 77 -10.55 0.65 11.61
C GLU A 77 -9.77 -0.37 10.77
N ARG A 78 -9.78 -0.22 9.44
CA ARG A 78 -8.95 -1.02 8.54
C ARG A 78 -7.46 -0.80 8.80
N ALA A 79 -7.04 0.44 9.04
CA ALA A 79 -5.63 0.74 9.37
C ALA A 79 -5.22 0.08 10.70
N ARG A 80 -6.08 0.14 11.72
CA ARG A 80 -5.88 -0.52 13.02
C ARG A 80 -5.69 -2.03 12.87
N THR A 81 -6.68 -2.68 12.28
CA THR A 81 -6.71 -4.14 12.12
C THR A 81 -5.56 -4.67 11.25
N ASN A 82 -5.20 -3.95 10.19
CA ASN A 82 -4.05 -4.30 9.36
C ASN A 82 -2.73 -4.19 10.13
N ALA A 83 -2.54 -3.14 10.94
CA ALA A 83 -1.33 -2.98 11.74
C ALA A 83 -1.23 -4.01 12.87
N GLU A 84 -2.33 -4.32 13.55
CA GLU A 84 -2.40 -5.41 14.53
C GLU A 84 -2.06 -6.76 13.89
N SER A 85 -2.62 -7.03 12.70
CA SER A 85 -2.36 -8.25 11.95
C SER A 85 -0.90 -8.36 11.52
N ALA A 86 -0.33 -7.28 10.99
CA ALA A 86 1.08 -7.23 10.59
C ALA A 86 2.02 -7.42 11.78
N ALA A 87 1.73 -6.78 12.92
CA ALA A 87 2.51 -6.94 14.15
C ALA A 87 2.46 -8.39 14.66
N LYS A 88 1.28 -9.03 14.65
CA LYS A 88 1.14 -10.46 15.00
C LYS A 88 1.90 -11.35 14.01
N ALA A 89 1.86 -11.06 12.72
CA ALA A 89 2.53 -11.84 11.68
C ALA A 89 4.06 -11.83 11.83
N VAL A 90 4.65 -10.76 12.35
CA VAL A 90 6.09 -10.67 12.64
C VAL A 90 6.44 -11.12 14.06
N GLY A 91 5.51 -11.76 14.78
CA GLY A 91 5.75 -12.37 16.08
C GLY A 91 5.67 -11.41 17.28
N GLN A 92 5.11 -10.22 17.12
CA GLN A 92 4.87 -9.33 18.26
C GLN A 92 3.78 -9.88 19.18
N ASN A 93 3.88 -9.57 20.47
CA ASN A 93 2.89 -9.99 21.46
C ASN A 93 1.58 -9.17 21.34
N ALA A 94 0.54 -9.56 22.08
CA ALA A 94 -0.79 -8.95 21.99
C ALA A 94 -0.79 -7.44 22.31
N GLU A 95 -0.05 -7.01 23.34
CA GLU A 95 0.05 -5.60 23.73
C GLU A 95 0.77 -4.77 22.66
N GLN A 96 1.85 -5.29 22.11
CA GLN A 96 2.61 -4.65 21.03
C GLN A 96 1.80 -4.55 19.74
N ALA A 97 1.05 -5.61 19.40
CA ALA A 97 0.15 -5.59 18.26
C ALA A 97 -0.96 -4.55 18.43
N GLN A 98 -1.58 -4.48 19.62
CA GLN A 98 -2.58 -3.47 19.94
C GLN A 98 -2.00 -2.05 19.84
N ALA A 99 -0.81 -1.82 20.41
CA ALA A 99 -0.13 -0.52 20.31
C ALA A 99 0.17 -0.13 18.85
N ALA A 100 0.57 -1.08 18.00
CA ALA A 100 0.75 -0.85 16.57
C ALA A 100 -0.59 -0.49 15.87
N GLY A 101 -1.66 -1.18 16.24
CA GLY A 101 -3.03 -0.87 15.80
C GLY A 101 -3.45 0.55 16.13
N GLU A 102 -3.34 0.93 17.40
CA GLU A 102 -3.72 2.25 17.90
C GLU A 102 -2.88 3.36 17.26
N ALA A 103 -1.58 3.15 17.08
CA ALA A 103 -0.70 4.09 16.37
C ALA A 103 -1.11 4.29 14.91
N ALA A 104 -1.49 3.21 14.21
CA ALA A 104 -1.97 3.27 12.83
C ALA A 104 -3.32 3.99 12.74
N ALA A 105 -4.25 3.71 13.65
CA ALA A 105 -5.53 4.39 13.74
C ALA A 105 -5.37 5.90 13.97
N ALA A 106 -4.52 6.28 14.93
CA ALA A 106 -4.23 7.69 15.23
C ALA A 106 -3.59 8.43 14.06
N THR A 107 -2.69 7.76 13.33
CA THR A 107 -2.05 8.31 12.13
C THR A 107 -3.07 8.51 11.00
N ALA A 108 -3.95 7.53 10.78
CA ALA A 108 -5.03 7.64 9.79
C ALA A 108 -5.96 8.82 10.12
N GLN A 109 -6.42 8.93 11.38
CA GLN A 109 -7.23 10.05 11.84
C GLN A 109 -6.55 11.40 11.60
N ARG A 110 -5.26 11.52 11.95
CA ARG A 110 -4.50 12.75 11.72
C ARG A 110 -4.45 13.11 10.24
N SER A 111 -4.17 12.15 9.36
CA SER A 111 -4.14 12.37 7.91
C SER A 111 -5.49 12.84 7.36
N PHE A 112 -6.60 12.35 7.91
CA PHE A 112 -7.92 12.85 7.55
C PHE A 112 -8.16 14.28 8.03
N ASN A 113 -7.79 14.60 9.27
CA ASN A 113 -7.93 15.95 9.83
C ASN A 113 -7.09 16.98 9.06
N GLU A 114 -5.85 16.63 8.72
CA GLU A 114 -4.95 17.48 7.92
C GLU A 114 -5.54 17.78 6.53
N ARG A 115 -6.15 16.77 5.89
CA ARG A 115 -6.84 16.96 4.60
C ARG A 115 -8.08 17.85 4.72
N GLN A 116 -8.89 17.69 5.77
CA GLN A 116 -10.03 18.58 6.01
C GLN A 116 -9.59 20.02 6.26
N ASN A 117 -8.51 20.22 7.01
CA ASN A 117 -7.96 21.55 7.28
C ASN A 117 -7.35 22.18 6.01
N ALA A 118 -6.69 21.39 5.16
CA ALA A 118 -6.13 21.87 3.89
C ALA A 118 -7.21 22.29 2.89
N VAL A 119 -8.35 21.61 2.87
CA VAL A 119 -9.52 21.97 2.06
C VAL A 119 -10.20 23.23 2.58
N GLN A 120 -10.27 23.44 3.91
CA GLN A 120 -10.84 24.66 4.50
C GLN A 120 -9.94 25.91 4.39
N SER A 121 -8.65 25.74 4.08
CA SER A 121 -7.69 26.85 3.97
C SER A 121 -7.48 27.36 2.53
N ASN A 122 -8.17 26.77 1.53
CA ASN A 122 -8.24 27.27 0.14
C ASN A 122 -9.59 27.93 -0.11
#